data_AF-A0AA38J0U9-F1
#
_entry.id   AF-A0AA38J0U9-F1
#
_cell.length_a   1.000
_cell.length_b   1.000
_cell.length_c   1.000
_cell.angle_alpha   90.00
_cell.angle_beta   90.00
_cell.angle_gamma   90.00
#
_symmetry.space_group_name_H-M   'P 1'
#
loop_
_entity.id
_entity.type
_entity.pdbx_description
1 polymer ?
#
loop_
_entity_poly.entity_id
_entity_poly.type
_entity_poly.pdbx_seq_one_letter_code
_entity_poly.pdbx_strand_id
1 'polypeptide(L)'
;MTLPQHLEPFLFRENASLTCALRAVNQEYSTAGDAEGSLAHVFLKIVARGTCQAFCDRILSICDLSQPASRQLAHDIGYLNNVLQDLGISLSENLQQLANLLKLPNQYHSDSARYSARYVASVRQ
;
A
#
# COMPACT_ATOMS: atom_id res chain seq x y z
N MET A 1 17.85 -8.57 21.67
CA MET A 1 16.81 -9.62 21.75
C MET A 1 17.36 -10.85 21.05
N THR A 2 17.39 -12.02 21.70
CA THR A 2 17.80 -13.28 21.06
C THR A 2 16.64 -13.85 20.26
N LEU A 3 16.92 -14.30 19.03
CA LEU A 3 15.92 -14.92 18.17
C LEU A 3 15.48 -16.26 18.77
N PRO A 4 14.20 -16.65 18.68
CA PRO A 4 13.76 -17.98 19.12
C PRO A 4 14.58 -19.10 18.44
N GLN A 5 15.11 -20.04 19.23
CA GLN A 5 15.93 -21.16 18.74
C GLN A 5 15.26 -21.99 17.63
N HIS A 6 13.93 -22.06 17.64
CA HIS A 6 13.16 -22.77 16.61
C HIS A 6 13.19 -22.10 15.23
N LEU A 7 13.64 -20.84 15.13
CA LEU A 7 13.78 -20.12 13.86
C LEU A 7 15.20 -20.23 13.28
N GLU A 8 16.20 -20.62 14.08
CA GLU A 8 17.60 -20.76 13.64
C GLU A 8 17.77 -21.65 12.40
N PRO A 9 17.08 -22.81 12.26
CA PRO A 9 17.23 -23.65 11.07
C PRO A 9 16.83 -22.97 9.75
N PHE A 10 15.95 -21.96 9.82
CA PHE A 10 15.46 -21.23 8.64
C PHE A 10 16.31 -20.00 8.30
N LEU A 11 17.25 -19.61 9.16
CA LEU A 11 18.16 -18.49 8.88
C LEU A 11 19.28 -18.88 7.92
N PHE A 12 19.75 -20.12 8.00
CA PHE A 12 20.97 -20.56 7.32
C PHE A 12 20.72 -21.43 6.10
N ARG A 13 19.47 -21.83 5.85
CA ARG A 13 19.09 -22.70 4.74
C ARG A 13 17.87 -22.17 4.03
N GLU A 14 18.02 -21.96 2.73
CA GLU A 14 16.88 -21.73 1.86
C GLU A 14 15.95 -22.95 1.85
N ASN A 15 14.64 -22.68 1.80
CA ASN A 15 13.61 -23.72 1.73
C ASN A 15 13.08 -23.81 0.31
N ALA A 16 13.62 -24.75 -0.48
CA ALA A 16 13.22 -24.96 -1.88
C ALA A 16 11.72 -25.26 -2.04
N SER A 17 11.11 -25.98 -1.08
CA SER A 17 9.68 -26.28 -1.09
C SER A 17 8.83 -25.03 -0.90
N LEU A 18 9.24 -24.12 -0.01
CA LEU A 18 8.59 -22.83 0.16
C LEU A 18 8.70 -21.97 -1.10
N THR A 19 9.90 -21.86 -1.68
CA THR A 19 10.10 -21.12 -2.94
C THR A 19 9.23 -21.67 -4.06
N CYS A 20 9.15 -23.00 -4.20
CA CYS A 20 8.28 -23.66 -5.17
C CYS A 20 6.79 -23.33 -4.91
N ALA A 21 6.33 -23.44 -3.66
CA ALA A 21 4.96 -23.14 -3.29
C ALA A 21 4.58 -21.67 -3.58
N LEU A 22 5.46 -20.72 -3.26
CA LEU A 22 5.23 -19.29 -3.54
C LEU A 22 5.09 -19.03 -5.04
N ARG A 23 5.98 -19.59 -5.87
CA ARG A 23 5.93 -19.48 -7.34
C ARG A 23 4.67 -20.12 -7.93
N ALA A 24 4.15 -21.19 -7.33
CA ALA A 24 2.92 -21.82 -7.76
C ALA A 24 1.67 -20.99 -7.45
N VAL A 25 1.66 -20.21 -6.35
CA VAL A 25 0.50 -19.43 -5.90
C VAL A 25 0.44 -18.05 -6.56
N ASN A 26 1.59 -17.42 -6.85
CA ASN A 26 1.61 -16.12 -7.52
C ASN A 26 2.84 -15.98 -8.43
N GLN A 27 2.57 -15.64 -9.70
CA GLN A 27 3.59 -15.46 -10.74
C GLN A 27 4.61 -14.36 -10.42
N GLU A 28 4.27 -13.36 -9.58
CA GLU A 28 5.21 -12.31 -9.14
C GLU A 28 6.44 -12.91 -8.44
N TYR A 29 6.32 -14.05 -7.77
CA TYR A 29 7.45 -14.75 -7.15
C TYR A 29 8.37 -15.44 -8.17
N SER A 30 7.89 -15.74 -9.37
CA SER A 30 8.72 -16.28 -10.47
C SER A 30 9.62 -15.21 -11.07
N THR A 31 9.28 -13.93 -10.89
CA THR A 31 10.09 -12.79 -11.31
C THR A 31 11.02 -12.25 -10.22
N ALA A 32 10.97 -12.84 -9.01
CA ALA A 32 11.90 -12.49 -7.95
C ALA A 32 13.33 -12.87 -8.37
N GLY A 33 14.27 -11.94 -8.28
CA GLY A 33 15.69 -12.23 -8.53
C GLY A 33 16.28 -13.16 -7.47
N ASP A 34 17.52 -13.60 -7.68
CA ASP A 34 18.20 -14.55 -6.77
C ASP A 34 18.85 -13.89 -5.56
N ALA A 35 18.68 -12.57 -5.37
CA ALA A 35 19.23 -11.86 -4.23
C ALA A 35 18.50 -12.23 -2.92
N GLU A 36 19.24 -12.27 -1.81
CA GLU A 36 18.68 -12.50 -0.49
C GLU A 36 17.53 -11.51 -0.20
N GLY A 37 16.41 -12.03 0.29
CA GLY A 37 15.22 -11.23 0.59
C GLY A 37 14.33 -10.89 -0.60
N SER A 38 14.64 -11.33 -1.83
CA SER A 38 13.82 -11.03 -3.02
C SER A 38 12.37 -11.52 -2.90
N LEU A 39 12.16 -12.76 -2.44
CA LEU A 39 10.84 -13.34 -2.21
C LEU A 39 10.09 -12.59 -1.10
N ALA A 40 10.79 -12.20 -0.04
CA ALA A 40 10.21 -11.40 1.04
C ALA A 40 9.78 -10.03 0.52
N HIS A 41 10.57 -9.40 -0.34
CA HIS A 41 10.22 -8.12 -0.96
C HIS A 41 9.00 -8.25 -1.90
N VAL A 42 8.86 -9.34 -2.66
CA VAL A 42 7.64 -9.63 -3.43
C VAL A 42 6.43 -9.76 -2.50
N PHE A 43 6.57 -10.50 -1.40
CA PHE A 43 5.49 -10.61 -0.40
C PHE A 43 5.10 -9.24 0.17
N LEU A 44 6.09 -8.41 0.54
CA LEU A 44 5.83 -7.06 1.03
C LEU A 44 5.10 -6.20 -0.01
N LYS A 45 5.42 -6.30 -1.30
CA LYS A 45 4.67 -5.61 -2.37
C LYS A 45 3.22 -6.05 -2.45
N ILE A 46 2.95 -7.34 -2.33
CA ILE A 46 1.58 -7.88 -2.34
C ILE A 46 0.79 -7.34 -1.14
N VAL A 47 1.38 -7.37 0.05
CA VAL A 47 0.78 -6.82 1.27
C VAL A 47 0.54 -5.32 1.12
N ALA A 48 1.53 -4.55 0.65
CA ALA A 48 1.40 -3.12 0.45
C ALA A 48 0.29 -2.76 -0.54
N ARG A 49 0.16 -3.51 -1.65
CA ARG A 49 -0.92 -3.36 -2.63
C ARG A 49 -2.29 -3.63 -2.00
N GLY A 50 -2.42 -4.72 -1.23
CA GLY A 50 -3.65 -5.04 -0.50
C GLY A 50 -4.01 -3.96 0.53
N THR A 51 -3.03 -3.47 1.29
CA THR A 51 -3.21 -2.37 2.25
C THR A 51 -3.67 -1.09 1.55
N CYS A 52 -3.00 -0.69 0.46
CA CYS A 52 -3.41 0.49 -0.30
C CYS A 52 -4.85 0.37 -0.82
N GLN A 53 -5.22 -0.80 -1.34
CA GLN A 53 -6.57 -1.07 -1.81
C GLN A 53 -7.60 -0.98 -0.66
N ALA A 54 -7.30 -1.57 0.50
CA ALA A 54 -8.18 -1.50 1.67
C ALA A 54 -8.39 -0.05 2.14
N PHE A 55 -7.34 0.78 2.12
CA PHE A 55 -7.47 2.22 2.39
C PHE A 55 -8.38 2.90 1.37
N CYS A 56 -8.16 2.68 0.07
CA CYS A 56 -9.03 3.23 -0.97
C CYS A 56 -10.49 2.85 -0.74
N ASP A 57 -10.78 1.55 -0.55
CA ASP A 57 -12.14 1.05 -0.36
C ASP A 57 -12.78 1.66 0.89
N ARG A 58 -12.01 1.80 1.98
CA ARG A 58 -12.54 2.37 3.21
C ARG A 58 -12.81 3.86 3.09
N ILE A 59 -11.90 4.62 2.48
CA ILE A 59 -12.09 6.07 2.22
C ILE A 59 -13.33 6.30 1.37
N LEU A 60 -13.48 5.54 0.29
CA LEU A 60 -14.62 5.65 -0.62
C LEU A 60 -15.95 5.22 0.02
N SER A 61 -15.91 4.46 1.11
CA SER A 61 -17.10 4.06 1.86
C SER A 61 -17.56 5.10 2.89
N ILE A 62 -16.82 6.19 3.09
CA ILE A 62 -17.20 7.24 4.04
C ILE A 62 -18.23 8.16 3.37
N CYS A 63 -19.41 8.31 3.99
CA CYS A 63 -20.51 9.09 3.41
C CYS A 63 -20.29 10.61 3.46
N ASP A 64 -19.61 11.09 4.50
CA ASP A 64 -19.38 12.51 4.74
C ASP A 64 -18.09 12.69 5.55
N LEU A 65 -17.28 13.68 5.17
CA LEU A 65 -15.98 13.99 5.77
C LEU A 65 -15.89 15.50 5.99
N SER A 66 -15.79 15.91 7.25
CA SER A 66 -15.46 17.30 7.55
C SER A 66 -14.08 17.67 6.99
N GLN A 67 -13.88 18.93 6.62
CA GLN A 67 -12.61 19.39 6.09
C GLN A 67 -11.38 19.07 6.99
N PRO A 68 -11.46 19.21 8.33
CA PRO A 68 -10.37 18.77 9.21
C PRO A 68 -10.11 17.27 9.14
N ALA A 69 -11.16 16.43 9.10
CA ALA A 69 -11.02 14.98 8.98
C ALA A 69 -10.41 14.57 7.64
N SER A 70 -10.81 15.23 6.55
CA SER A 70 -10.23 15.03 5.22
C SER A 70 -8.72 15.33 5.21
N ARG A 71 -8.29 16.44 5.82
CA ARG A 71 -6.86 16.77 5.95
C ARG A 71 -6.11 15.75 6.79
N GLN A 72 -6.69 15.32 7.91
CA GLN A 72 -6.06 14.31 8.78
C GLN A 72 -5.85 12.98 8.03
N LEU A 73 -6.86 12.52 7.29
CA LEU A 73 -6.76 11.29 6.50
C LEU A 73 -5.68 11.40 5.42
N ALA A 74 -5.55 12.56 4.78
CA ALA A 74 -4.45 12.85 3.86
C ALA A 74 -3.06 12.83 4.54
N HIS A 75 -2.95 13.25 5.79
CA HIS A 75 -1.72 13.13 6.58
C HIS A 75 -1.41 11.67 6.92
N ASP A 76 -2.42 10.89 7.32
CA ASP A 76 -2.29 9.47 7.66
C ASP A 76 -1.80 8.65 6.44
N ILE A 77 -2.33 8.94 5.25
CA ILE A 77 -1.81 8.37 3.99
C ILE A 77 -0.35 8.78 3.74
N GLY A 78 0.02 10.01 4.10
CA GLY A 78 1.41 10.48 4.02
C GLY A 78 2.35 9.68 4.92
N TYR A 79 1.92 9.36 6.15
CA TYR A 79 2.69 8.49 7.04
C TYR A 79 2.82 7.07 6.49
N LEU A 80 1.73 6.50 5.95
CA LEU A 80 1.80 5.20 5.27
C LEU A 80 2.81 5.23 4.13
N ASN A 81 2.79 6.27 3.30
CA ASN A 81 3.77 6.42 2.22
C ASN A 81 5.21 6.43 2.74
N ASN A 82 5.51 7.14 3.84
CA ASN A 82 6.86 7.15 4.42
C ASN A 82 7.28 5.73 4.84
N VAL A 83 6.41 4.98 5.53
CA VAL A 83 6.67 3.60 5.92
C VAL A 83 6.92 2.70 4.70
N LEU A 84 6.13 2.86 3.63
CA LEU A 84 6.34 2.08 2.41
C LEU A 84 7.65 2.45 1.71
N GLN A 85 8.02 3.73 1.68
CA GLN A 85 9.28 4.19 1.12
C GLN A 85 10.50 3.64 1.87
N ASP A 86 10.44 3.59 3.20
CA ASP A 86 11.48 2.96 4.03
C ASP A 86 11.65 1.46 3.73
N LEU A 87 10.58 0.81 3.24
CA LEU A 87 10.59 -0.58 2.76
C LEU A 87 10.92 -0.73 1.26
N GLY A 88 11.22 0.37 0.56
CA GLY A 88 11.49 0.39 -0.88
C GLY A 88 10.25 0.15 -1.75
N ILE A 89 9.06 0.48 -1.25
CA ILE A 89 7.78 0.28 -1.93
C ILE A 89 7.09 1.63 -2.12
N SER A 90 6.53 1.86 -3.30
CA SER A 90 5.75 3.07 -3.58
C SER A 90 4.29 2.90 -3.17
N LEU A 91 3.67 3.99 -2.71
CA LEU A 91 2.22 4.08 -2.54
C LEU A 91 1.52 3.83 -3.89
N SER A 92 0.35 3.18 -3.88
CA SER A 92 -0.43 3.01 -5.12
C SER A 92 -0.88 4.36 -5.70
N GLU A 93 -0.94 4.47 -7.02
CA GLU A 93 -1.41 5.67 -7.72
C GLU A 93 -2.83 6.08 -7.27
N ASN A 94 -3.72 5.11 -7.09
CA ASN A 94 -5.09 5.35 -6.62
C ASN A 94 -5.12 6.04 -5.25
N LEU A 95 -4.36 5.51 -4.29
CA LEU A 95 -4.31 6.07 -2.95
C LEU A 95 -3.59 7.43 -2.94
N GLN A 96 -2.61 7.64 -3.82
CA GLN A 96 -1.98 8.95 -4.02
C GLN A 96 -2.97 9.99 -4.58
N GLN A 97 -3.81 9.61 -5.54
CA GLN A 97 -4.87 10.48 -6.06
C GLN A 97 -5.86 10.85 -4.96
N LEU A 98 -6.31 9.89 -4.15
CA LEU A 98 -7.20 10.14 -3.01
C LEU A 98 -6.55 11.08 -1.99
N ALA A 99 -5.28 10.87 -1.64
CA ALA A 99 -4.56 11.75 -0.73
C ALA A 99 -4.52 13.20 -1.22
N ASN A 100 -4.42 13.41 -2.54
CA ASN A 100 -4.41 14.74 -3.13
C ASN A 100 -5.82 15.37 -3.13
N LEU A 101 -6.85 14.58 -3.48
CA LEU A 101 -8.24 15.04 -3.44
C LEU A 101 -8.68 15.45 -2.03
N LEU A 102 -8.27 14.69 -1.01
CA LEU A 102 -8.57 14.98 0.40
C LEU A 102 -7.94 16.30 0.90
N LYS A 103 -6.91 16.81 0.20
CA LYS A 103 -6.24 18.09 0.52
C LYS A 103 -6.85 19.29 -0.20
N LEU A 104 -7.73 19.07 -1.19
CA LEU A 104 -8.27 20.17 -1.98
C LEU A 104 -9.06 21.15 -1.09
N PRO A 105 -8.91 22.47 -1.32
CA PRO A 105 -9.69 23.49 -0.62
C PRO A 105 -11.12 23.57 -1.17
N ASN A 106 -11.92 24.51 -0.64
CA ASN A 106 -13.35 24.66 -0.92
C ASN A 106 -13.72 24.80 -2.43
N GLN A 107 -12.76 25.06 -3.32
CA GLN A 107 -12.95 25.04 -4.78
C GLN A 107 -12.73 23.63 -5.37
N TYR A 108 -13.30 22.62 -4.72
CA TYR A 108 -13.12 21.22 -5.05
C TYR A 108 -13.49 20.89 -6.52
N HIS A 109 -14.52 21.52 -7.07
CA HIS A 109 -15.02 21.22 -8.41
C HIS A 109 -14.07 21.65 -9.54
N SER A 110 -13.36 22.78 -9.39
CA SER A 110 -12.38 23.22 -10.39
C SER A 110 -11.06 22.45 -10.26
N ASP A 111 -10.64 22.18 -9.03
CA ASP A 111 -9.31 21.64 -8.76
C ASP A 111 -9.24 20.11 -8.87
N SER A 112 -10.40 19.44 -8.84
CA SER A 112 -10.52 17.98 -8.97
C SER A 112 -10.52 17.46 -10.40
N ALA A 113 -10.60 18.34 -11.42
CA ALA A 113 -10.79 17.98 -12.82
C ALA A 113 -9.68 17.08 -13.44
N ARG A 114 -8.52 16.97 -12.78
CA ARG A 114 -7.39 16.14 -13.22
C ARG A 114 -7.39 14.72 -12.62
N TYR A 115 -8.32 14.41 -11.72
CA TYR A 115 -8.40 13.12 -11.06
C TYR A 115 -9.54 12.27 -11.62
N SER A 116 -9.50 10.96 -11.36
CA SER A 116 -10.54 10.04 -11.78
C SER A 116 -11.92 10.47 -11.27
N ALA A 117 -12.90 10.60 -12.18
CA ALA A 117 -14.26 11.01 -11.86
C ALA A 117 -14.92 10.14 -10.77
N ARG A 118 -14.57 8.85 -10.70
CA ARG A 118 -15.01 7.95 -9.63
C ARG A 118 -14.56 8.44 -8.26
N TYR A 119 -13.29 8.82 -8.13
CA TYR A 119 -12.74 9.29 -6.85
C TYR A 119 -13.23 10.68 -6.49
N VAL A 120 -13.36 11.56 -7.50
CA VAL A 120 -13.94 12.90 -7.31
C VAL A 120 -15.38 12.83 -6.78
N ALA A 121 -16.20 11.95 -7.34
CA ALA A 121 -17.60 11.80 -6.92
C ALA A 121 -17.76 11.23 -5.49
N SER A 122 -16.73 10.54 -4.98
CA SER A 122 -16.77 9.82 -3.71
C SER A 122 -16.21 10.64 -2.55
N VAL A 123 -15.24 11.53 -2.82
CA VAL A 123 -14.71 12.46 -1.82
C VAL A 123 -15.52 13.75 -1.91
N ARG A 124 -16.78 13.71 -1.48
CA ARG A 124 -17.61 14.92 -1.34
C ARG A 124 -17.32 15.51 0.04
N GLN A 125 -16.61 16.63 0.06
CA GLN A 125 -16.46 17.49 1.24
C GLN A 125 -17.66 18.43 1.38
#